data_AF-A0A4V0I4U7-F1
#
_entry.id   AF-A0A4V0I4U7-F1
#
_cell.length_a   1.000
_cell.length_b   1.000
_cell.length_c   1.000
_cell.angle_alpha   90.00
_cell.angle_beta   90.00
_cell.angle_gamma   90.00
#
_symmetry.space_group_name_H-M   'P 1'
#
loop_
_entity.id
_entity.type
_entity.pdbx_description
1 polymer ?
#
loop_
_entity_poly.entity_id
_entity_poly.type
_entity_poly.pdbx_seq_one_letter_code
_entity_poly.pdbx_strand_id
1 'polypeptide(L)' 'MADTLPATAAEQDTFTVDQVEAARLTKLSAKTLDRLARRGERVGQLKVGRRVLYHRPTLERWVESQITAARPDGA' A
#
# COMPACT_ATOMS: atom_id res chain seq x y z
N MET A 1 -27.12 11.90 -26.00
CA MET A 1 -26.78 12.22 -24.60
C MET A 1 -25.90 11.11 -24.07
N ALA A 2 -24.60 11.22 -24.27
CA ALA A 2 -23.61 10.32 -23.69
C ALA A 2 -22.50 11.21 -23.16
N ASP A 3 -22.71 11.74 -21.97
CA ASP A 3 -21.69 12.48 -21.23
C ASP A 3 -20.80 11.45 -20.53
N THR A 4 -19.97 10.77 -21.32
CA THR A 4 -18.87 9.98 -20.77
C THR A 4 -17.76 10.95 -20.43
N LEU A 5 -17.86 11.58 -19.27
CA LEU A 5 -16.72 12.24 -18.67
C LEU A 5 -15.70 11.14 -18.35
N PRO A 6 -14.47 11.19 -18.89
CA PRO A 6 -13.39 10.40 -18.32
C PRO A 6 -13.18 10.97 -16.93
N ALA A 7 -13.59 10.22 -15.91
CA ALA A 7 -13.04 10.41 -14.58
C ALA A 7 -11.57 9.98 -14.64
N THR A 8 -10.71 10.79 -15.27
CA THR A 8 -9.36 11.02 -14.77
C THR A 8 -9.54 11.67 -13.41
N ALA A 9 -10.02 10.86 -12.45
CA ALA A 9 -9.98 11.16 -11.04
C ALA A 9 -8.51 11.39 -10.76
N ALA A 10 -8.19 12.65 -10.53
CA ALA A 10 -6.88 13.17 -10.23
C ALA A 10 -5.96 12.12 -9.60
N GLU A 11 -4.71 12.09 -10.07
CA GLU A 11 -3.56 11.78 -9.23
C GLU A 11 -3.61 12.69 -7.99
N GLN A 12 -4.54 12.39 -7.08
CA GLN A 12 -4.45 12.89 -5.73
C GLN A 12 -3.29 12.11 -5.18
N ASP A 13 -2.16 12.80 -5.00
CA ASP A 13 -1.01 12.36 -4.24
C ASP A 13 -1.48 12.11 -2.79
N THR A 14 -2.21 11.01 -2.64
CA THR A 14 -2.96 10.72 -1.43
C THR A 14 -1.92 10.15 -0.50
N PHE A 15 -1.52 10.97 0.47
CA PHE A 15 -0.56 10.65 1.50
C PHE A 15 -0.84 9.28 2.17
N THR A 16 -2.11 8.87 2.21
CA THR A 16 -2.55 7.57 2.72
C THR A 16 -3.52 6.84 1.79
N VAL A 17 -3.41 5.52 1.72
CA VAL A 17 -4.34 4.63 1.02
C VAL A 17 -5.09 3.74 2.02
N ASP A 18 -6.28 3.28 1.66
CA ASP A 18 -7.03 2.34 2.50
C ASP A 18 -6.51 0.90 2.36
N GLN A 19 -7.14 -0.04 3.07
CA GLN A 19 -6.74 -1.46 3.02
C GLN A 19 -6.93 -2.11 1.64
N VAL A 20 -7.94 -1.68 0.88
CA VAL A 20 -8.25 -2.25 -0.44
C VAL A 20 -7.19 -1.81 -1.43
N GLU A 21 -6.85 -0.53 -1.41
CA GLU A 21 -5.86 0.05 -2.29
C GLU A 21 -4.44 -0.39 -1.92
N ALA A 22 -4.11 -0.47 -0.62
CA ALA A 22 -2.85 -1.07 -0.17
C ALA A 22 -2.69 -2.53 -0.64
N ALA A 23 -3.77 -3.32 -0.64
CA ALA A 23 -3.75 -4.68 -1.15
C ALA A 23 -3.53 -4.74 -2.66
N ARG A 24 -4.10 -3.79 -3.43
CA ARG A 24 -3.89 -3.69 -4.88
C ARG A 24 -2.46 -3.30 -5.24
N LEU A 25 -1.87 -2.35 -4.50
CA LEU A 25 -0.50 -1.87 -4.69
C LEU A 25 0.53 -2.97 -4.38
N THR A 26 0.36 -3.66 -3.25
CA THR A 26 1.34 -4.66 -2.79
C THR A 26 1.09 -6.07 -3.35
N LYS A 27 -0.07 -6.31 -3.97
CA LYS A 27 -0.58 -7.65 -4.32
C LYS A 27 -0.70 -8.62 -3.13
N LEU A 28 -0.68 -8.10 -1.90
CA LEU A 28 -0.87 -8.86 -0.67
C LEU A 28 -2.28 -8.66 -0.12
N SER A 29 -2.83 -9.67 0.55
CA SER A 29 -4.12 -9.50 1.22
C SER A 29 -4.02 -8.47 2.36
N ALA A 30 -5.10 -7.71 2.61
CA ALA A 30 -5.17 -6.79 3.74
C ALA A 30 -4.88 -7.48 5.09
N LYS A 31 -5.31 -8.74 5.24
CA LYS A 31 -5.01 -9.57 6.42
C LYS A 31 -3.52 -9.87 6.56
N THR A 32 -2.81 -10.07 5.45
CA THR A 32 -1.36 -10.23 5.44
C THR A 32 -0.68 -8.95 5.87
N LEU A 33 -1.07 -7.80 5.32
CA LEU A 33 -0.53 -6.49 5.69
C LEU A 33 -0.76 -6.16 7.17
N ASP A 34 -1.95 -6.45 7.70
CA ASP A 34 -2.24 -6.28 9.13
C ASP A 34 -1.37 -7.19 9.99
N ARG A 35 -1.21 -8.46 9.60
CA ARG A 35 -0.33 -9.39 10.31
C ARG A 35 1.13 -8.92 10.31
N LEU A 36 1.63 -8.39 9.19
CA LEU A 36 2.99 -7.85 9.08
C LEU A 36 3.17 -6.63 9.98
N ALA A 37 2.23 -5.69 9.95
CA ALA A 37 2.25 -4.54 10.85
C ALA A 37 2.26 -4.96 12.33
N ARG A 38 1.45 -5.96 12.71
CA ARG A 38 1.46 -6.52 14.08
C ARG A 38 2.77 -7.20 14.47
N ARG A 39 3.53 -7.70 13.50
CA ARG A 39 4.88 -8.26 13.73
C ARG A 39 5.96 -7.18 13.85
N GLY A 40 5.62 -5.90 13.64
CA GLY A 40 6.56 -4.77 13.69
C GLY A 40 7.18 -4.39 12.35
N GLU A 41 6.72 -4.97 11.24
CA GLU A 41 7.17 -4.56 9.91
C GLU A 41 6.77 -3.12 9.60
N ARG A 42 7.66 -2.38 8.94
CA ARG A 42 7.45 -0.97 8.60
C ARG A 42 6.62 -0.79 7.34
N VAL A 43 5.46 -1.44 7.27
CA VAL A 43 4.48 -1.32 6.15
C VAL A 43 3.75 0.03 6.12
N GLY A 44 4.00 0.93 7.09
CA GLY A 44 3.37 2.26 7.13
C GLY A 44 1.91 2.25 7.59
N GLN A 45 1.50 1.26 8.41
CA GLN A 45 0.13 1.17 8.92
C GLN A 45 -0.18 2.33 9.89
N LEU A 46 -1.32 2.99 9.66
CA LEU A 46 -1.89 4.04 10.49
C LEU A 46 -3.30 3.63 10.92
N LYS A 47 -3.53 3.50 12.22
CA LYS A 47 -4.86 3.20 12.77
C LYS A 47 -5.52 4.49 13.24
N VAL A 48 -6.61 4.87 12.58
CA VAL A 48 -7.38 6.08 12.89
C VAL A 48 -8.80 5.65 13.29
N GLY A 49 -9.03 5.57 14.60
CA GLY A 49 -10.28 5.04 15.16
C GLY A 49 -10.54 3.60 14.70
N ARG A 50 -11.62 3.40 13.93
CA ARG A 50 -12.02 2.09 13.37
C ARG A 50 -11.44 1.83 11.98
N ARG A 51 -10.78 2.82 11.37
CA ARG A 51 -10.19 2.71 10.03
C ARG A 51 -8.71 2.38 10.13
N VAL A 52 -8.23 1.59 9.18
CA VAL A 52 -6.81 1.32 8.96
C VAL A 52 -6.46 1.91 7.61
N LEU A 53 -5.45 2.77 7.63
CA LEU A 53 -4.87 3.41 6.47
C LEU A 53 -3.40 3.01 6.38
N TYR A 54 -2.81 3.18 5.20
CA TYR A 54 -1.39 2.95 4.98
C TYR A 54 -0.78 4.19 4.36
N HIS A 55 0.32 4.66 4.93
CA HIS A 55 1.10 5.74 4.33
C HIS A 55 1.73 5.24 3.03
N ARG A 56 1.29 5.77 1.90
CA ARG A 56 1.60 5.24 0.56
C ARG A 56 3.11 5.20 0.28
N PRO A 57 3.88 6.30 0.46
CA PRO A 57 5.33 6.28 0.22
C PRO A 57 6.08 5.27 1.09
N THR A 58 5.64 5.04 2.33
CA THR A 58 6.27 4.05 3.22
C THR A 58 5.96 2.63 2.76
N LEU A 59 4.72 2.38 2.32
CA LEU A 59 4.30 1.08 1.81
C LEU A 59 5.08 0.71 0.54
N GLU A 60 5.24 1.66 -0.38
CA GLU A 60 6.00 1.48 -1.63
C GLU A 60 7.49 1.17 -1.34
N ARG A 61 8.14 1.97 -0.48
CA ARG A 61 9.53 1.71 -0.06
C ARG A 61 9.70 0.35 0.62
N TRP A 62 8.72 -0.06 1.41
CA TRP A 62 8.76 -1.37 2.04
C TRP A 62 8.71 -2.49 0.99
N VAL A 63 7.83 -2.39 -0.02
CA VAL A 63 7.78 -3.37 -1.13
C VAL A 63 9.12 -3.42 -1.88
N GLU A 64 9.71 -2.27 -2.18
CA GLU A 64 11.01 -2.19 -2.84
C GLU A 64 12.12 -2.87 -2.01
N SER A 65 12.10 -2.68 -0.68
CA SER A 65 12.99 -3.38 0.24
C SER A 65 12.78 -4.89 0.21
N GLN A 66 11.54 -5.38 0.09
CA GLN A 66 11.26 -6.82 -0.01
C GLN A 66 11.78 -7.41 -1.33
N ILE A 67 11.65 -6.68 -2.44
CA ILE A 67 12.18 -7.11 -3.74
C ILE A 67 13.72 -7.20 -3.68
N THR A 68 14.36 -6.19 -3.08
CA THR A 68 15.82 -6.16 -2.92
C THR A 68 16.30 -7.28 -2.00
N ALA A 69 15.63 -7.50 -0.87
CA ALA A 69 15.96 -8.58 0.06
C ALA A 69 15.70 -9.98 -0.51
N ALA A 70 14.67 -10.12 -1.37
CA ALA A 70 14.36 -11.36 -2.08
C ALA A 70 15.33 -11.66 -3.23
N ARG A 71 16.23 -10.73 -3.57
CA ARG A 71 17.38 -10.96 -4.44
C ARG A 71 18.64 -11.16 -3.58
N PRO A 72 18.83 -12.30 -2.91
CA PRO A 72 20.19 -12.74 -2.63
C PRO A 72 20.79 -13.20 -3.97
N ASP A 73 22.08 -12.94 -4.15
CA ASP A 73 22.90 -13.53 -5.21
C ASP A 73 22.78 -12.89 -6.60
N GLY A 74 23.50 -11.79 -6.77
CA GLY A 74 24.33 -11.60 -7.96
C GLY A 74 25.76 -11.99 -7.62
N ALA A 75 26.05 -13.29 -7.72
CA ALA A 75 27.41 -13.82 -7.90
C ALA A 75 27.82 -13.69 -9.36
#